data_AF-A0A410GF34-F1
#
_entry.id   AF-A0A410GF34-F1
#
_cell.length_a   1.000
_cell.length_b   1.000
_cell.length_c   1.000
_cell.angle_alpha   90.00
_cell.angle_beta   90.00
_cell.angle_gamma   90.00
#
_symmetry.space_group_name_H-M   'P 1'
#
loop_
_entity.id
_entity.type
_entity.pdbx_description
1 polymer ?
#
loop_
_entity_poly.entity_id
_entity_poly.type
_entity_poly.pdbx_seq_one_letter_code
_entity_poly.pdbx_strand_id
1 'polypeptide(L)'
;MGHKTTPVAGDSLEDSWSPELRQHIEVQLGFWLAMIKVIESNNQVLGTSAMVSYSTEEREQLKIMGQHMQELAMSVGPHRGEQVLLLRKRLQDALDVYDDFPAALQKSA
;
A
#
# COMPACT_ATOMS: atom_id res chain seq x y z
N MET A 1 -34.58 -29.20 17.56
CA MET A 1 -34.85 -27.76 17.36
C MET A 1 -33.68 -27.20 16.58
N GLY A 2 -33.89 -26.79 15.33
CA GLY A 2 -32.83 -26.26 14.48
C GLY A 2 -32.61 -24.77 14.77
N HIS A 3 -31.46 -24.42 15.36
CA HIS A 3 -31.03 -23.02 15.37
C HIS A 3 -30.55 -22.66 13.97
N LYS A 4 -31.41 -21.92 13.26
CA LYS A 4 -31.03 -21.18 12.05
C LYS A 4 -29.94 -20.19 12.44
N THR A 5 -28.69 -20.45 12.06
CA THR A 5 -27.66 -19.41 12.01
C THR A 5 -27.92 -18.58 10.77
N THR A 6 -28.72 -17.52 10.95
CA THR A 6 -28.80 -16.44 9.97
C THR A 6 -27.37 -15.89 9.80
N PRO A 7 -26.80 -15.83 8.59
CA PRO A 7 -25.56 -15.11 8.40
C PRO A 7 -25.87 -13.63 8.61
N VAL A 8 -25.32 -13.05 9.68
CA VAL A 8 -25.35 -11.61 9.87
C VAL A 8 -24.41 -11.04 8.81
N ALA A 9 -24.99 -10.43 7.78
CA ALA A 9 -24.25 -9.53 6.92
C ALA A 9 -23.82 -8.34 7.79
N GLY A 10 -22.51 -8.18 8.02
CA GLY A 10 -21.99 -6.93 8.57
C GLY A 10 -20.87 -7.01 9.61
N ASP A 11 -20.46 -8.18 10.09
CA ASP A 11 -19.34 -8.24 11.04
C ASP A 11 -18.02 -8.19 10.27
N SER A 12 -17.44 -7.00 10.14
CA SER A 12 -16.07 -6.90 9.66
C SER A 12 -15.15 -7.53 10.70
N LEU A 13 -14.07 -8.20 10.26
CA LEU A 13 -13.08 -8.77 11.18
C LEU A 13 -12.51 -7.66 12.11
N GLU A 14 -12.48 -6.43 11.61
CA GLU A 14 -12.13 -5.20 12.32
C GLU A 14 -12.97 -4.93 13.59
N ASP A 15 -14.27 -5.28 13.58
CA ASP A 15 -15.14 -5.07 14.75
C ASP A 15 -14.72 -5.96 15.93
N SER A 16 -14.10 -7.11 15.66
CA SER A 16 -13.59 -8.04 16.67
C SER A 16 -12.18 -7.72 17.18
N TRP A 17 -11.51 -6.71 16.63
CA TRP A 17 -10.13 -6.40 16.97
C TRP A 17 -9.99 -5.78 18.36
N SER A 18 -8.98 -6.26 19.10
CA SER A 18 -8.56 -5.63 20.35
C SER A 18 -8.04 -4.20 20.11
N PRO A 19 -8.05 -3.32 21.13
CA PRO A 19 -7.48 -1.99 21.02
C PRO A 19 -6.01 -1.99 20.56
N GLU A 20 -5.22 -2.96 21.00
CA GLU A 20 -3.80 -3.09 20.64
C GLU A 20 -3.62 -3.43 19.17
N LEU A 21 -4.45 -4.33 18.64
CA LEU A 21 -4.43 -4.68 17.22
C LEU A 21 -4.85 -3.47 16.36
N ARG A 22 -5.89 -2.74 16.77
CA ARG A 22 -6.30 -1.50 16.09
C ARG A 22 -5.16 -0.50 16.05
N GLN A 23 -4.51 -0.25 17.18
CA GLN A 23 -3.38 0.68 17.26
C GLN A 23 -2.19 0.23 16.41
N HIS A 24 -1.88 -1.07 16.40
CA HIS A 24 -0.82 -1.61 15.57
C HIS A 24 -1.08 -1.39 14.08
N ILE A 25 -2.33 -1.61 13.64
CA ILE A 25 -2.73 -1.35 12.25
C ILE A 25 -2.61 0.14 11.92
N GLU A 26 -3.06 1.06 12.79
CA GLU A 26 -2.89 2.50 12.54
C GLU A 26 -1.41 2.90 12.37
N VAL A 27 -0.52 2.34 13.22
CA VAL A 27 0.92 2.57 13.10
C VAL A 27 1.46 2.04 11.77
N GLN A 28 1.03 0.85 11.35
CA GLN A 28 1.42 0.25 10.08
C GLN A 28 0.97 1.09 8.88
N LEU A 29 -0.28 1.58 8.90
CA LEU A 29 -0.81 2.47 7.85
C LEU A 29 -0.03 3.79 7.79
N GLY A 30 0.30 4.35 8.95
CA GLY A 30 1.14 5.55 9.05
C GLY A 30 2.54 5.34 8.47
N PHE A 31 3.18 4.20 8.79
CA PHE A 31 4.49 3.83 8.25
C PHE A 31 4.45 3.69 6.72
N TRP A 32 3.45 2.96 6.18
CA TRP A 32 3.28 2.80 4.75
C TRP A 32 3.06 4.13 4.02
N LEU A 33 2.21 5.01 4.55
CA LEU A 33 2.00 6.33 3.98
C LEU A 33 3.30 7.15 3.96
N ALA A 34 4.09 7.10 5.03
CA ALA A 34 5.38 7.79 5.09
C ALA A 34 6.35 7.24 4.04
N MET A 35 6.45 5.92 3.90
CA MET A 35 7.28 5.27 2.87
C MET A 35 6.86 5.67 1.46
N ILE A 36 5.55 5.63 1.15
CA ILE A 36 5.03 6.05 -0.16
C ILE A 36 5.40 7.50 -0.47
N LYS A 37 5.28 8.41 0.51
CA LYS A 37 5.68 9.82 0.33
C LYS A 37 7.17 10.00 0.05
N VAL A 38 8.03 9.19 0.67
CA VAL A 38 9.47 9.20 0.38
C VAL A 38 9.72 8.75 -1.06
N ILE A 39 9.06 7.70 -1.53
CA ILE A 39 9.17 7.21 -2.91
C ILE A 39 8.68 8.29 -3.90
N GLU A 40 7.51 8.86 -3.66
CA GLU A 40 6.95 9.96 -4.47
C GLU A 40 7.91 11.17 -4.51
N SER A 41 8.50 11.53 -3.38
CA SER A 41 9.50 12.61 -3.31
C SER A 41 10.78 12.28 -4.08
N ASN A 42 11.27 11.04 -3.98
CA ASN A 42 12.44 10.59 -4.74
C ASN A 42 12.17 10.64 -6.25
N ASN A 43 10.96 10.27 -6.68
CA ASN A 43 10.55 10.38 -8.09
C ASN A 43 10.50 11.82 -8.59
N GLN A 44 10.07 12.77 -7.75
CA GLN A 44 10.14 14.20 -8.11
C GLN A 44 11.59 14.65 -8.26
N VAL A 45 12.48 14.22 -7.36
CA VAL A 45 13.92 14.52 -7.43
C VAL A 45 14.57 13.89 -8.67
N LEU A 46 14.17 12.67 -9.05
CA LEU A 46 14.59 12.01 -10.29
C LEU A 46 14.26 12.86 -11.53
N GLY A 47 13.07 13.48 -11.56
CA GLY A 47 12.70 14.46 -12.58
C GLY A 47 13.57 15.73 -12.62
N THR A 48 14.47 15.94 -11.65
CA THR A 48 15.27 17.17 -11.45
C THR A 48 16.79 16.95 -11.35
N SER A 49 17.32 15.81 -11.85
CA SER A 49 18.77 15.54 -12.09
C SER A 49 19.57 14.72 -11.06
N ALA A 50 18.96 14.05 -10.07
CA ALA A 50 19.68 13.10 -9.20
C ALA A 50 19.10 11.68 -9.31
N MET A 51 19.93 10.72 -9.74
CA MET A 51 19.54 9.35 -9.98
C MET A 51 19.48 8.57 -8.64
N VAL A 52 18.30 8.52 -8.02
CA VAL A 52 18.00 7.57 -6.94
C VAL A 52 17.52 6.28 -7.59
N SER A 53 18.34 5.23 -7.63
CA SER A 53 17.95 3.92 -8.14
C SER A 53 17.60 2.96 -7.01
N TYR A 54 16.41 2.37 -7.04
CA TYR A 54 16.10 1.21 -6.21
C TYR A 54 16.85 -0.02 -6.73
N SER A 55 17.50 -0.73 -5.82
CA SER A 55 18.03 -2.07 -6.07
C SER A 55 16.90 -3.08 -6.33
N THR A 56 17.24 -4.22 -6.93
CA THR A 56 16.29 -5.33 -7.13
C THR A 56 15.65 -5.78 -5.81
N GLU A 57 16.42 -5.79 -4.72
CA GLU A 57 15.94 -6.19 -3.40
C GLU A 57 14.94 -5.19 -2.83
N GLU A 58 15.24 -3.89 -2.89
CA GLU A 58 14.31 -2.83 -2.47
C GLU A 58 13.02 -2.88 -3.29
N ARG A 59 13.12 -3.12 -4.61
CA ARG A 59 11.95 -3.25 -5.49
C ARG A 59 11.07 -4.43 -5.06
N GLU A 60 11.66 -5.56 -4.69
CA GLU A 60 10.93 -6.74 -4.25
C GLU A 60 10.24 -6.49 -2.89
N GLN A 61 10.92 -5.84 -1.94
CA GLN A 61 10.33 -5.46 -0.66
C GLN A 61 9.12 -4.53 -0.84
N LEU A 62 9.18 -3.59 -1.79
CA LEU A 62 8.06 -2.70 -2.11
C LEU A 62 6.88 -3.45 -2.75
N LYS A 63 7.13 -4.50 -3.54
CA LYS A 63 6.06 -5.38 -4.05
C LYS A 63 5.41 -6.18 -2.93
N ILE A 64 6.20 -6.75 -2.02
CA ILE A 64 5.71 -7.47 -0.84
C ILE A 64 4.85 -6.52 0.02
N MET A 65 5.31 -5.28 0.22
CA MET A 65 4.51 -4.26 0.90
C MET A 65 3.15 -4.04 0.23
N GLY A 66 3.11 -3.94 -1.10
CA GLY A 66 1.86 -3.83 -1.86
C GLY A 66 0.95 -5.07 -1.76
N GLN A 67 1.51 -6.27 -1.61
CA GLN A 67 0.75 -7.50 -1.36
C GLN A 67 0.14 -7.50 0.05
N HIS A 68 0.90 -7.14 1.08
CA HIS A 68 0.37 -7.01 2.45
C HIS A 68 -0.75 -5.98 2.55
N MET A 69 -0.67 -4.87 1.81
CA MET A 69 -1.76 -3.91 1.72
C MET A 69 -3.02 -4.54 1.10
N GLN A 70 -2.87 -5.33 0.04
CA GLN A 70 -4.01 -6.04 -0.57
C GLN A 70 -4.65 -7.02 0.42
N GLU A 71 -3.86 -7.81 1.12
CA GLU A 71 -4.33 -8.77 2.12
C GLU A 71 -5.05 -8.09 3.28
N LEU A 72 -4.49 -6.98 3.79
CA LEU A 72 -5.13 -6.19 4.84
C LEU A 72 -6.46 -5.61 4.35
N ALA A 73 -6.52 -5.05 3.14
CA ALA A 73 -7.74 -4.47 2.59
C ALA A 73 -8.90 -5.47 2.50
N MET A 74 -8.59 -6.74 2.21
CA MET A 74 -9.58 -7.82 2.16
C MET A 74 -10.04 -8.29 3.54
N SER A 75 -9.31 -7.93 4.59
CA SER A 75 -9.51 -8.40 5.97
C SER A 75 -10.20 -7.37 6.88
N VAL A 76 -10.39 -6.14 6.39
CA VAL A 76 -10.97 -5.02 7.15
C VAL A 76 -12.35 -4.63 6.64
N GLY A 77 -13.04 -3.74 7.37
CA GLY A 77 -14.31 -3.19 6.92
C GLY A 77 -14.18 -2.40 5.61
N PRO A 78 -15.26 -2.22 4.85
CA PRO A 78 -15.22 -1.65 3.49
C PRO A 78 -14.57 -0.27 3.43
N HIS A 79 -14.87 0.62 4.39
CA HIS A 79 -14.30 1.96 4.42
C HIS A 79 -12.78 1.96 4.61
N ARG A 80 -12.28 1.17 5.57
CA ARG A 80 -10.84 1.04 5.81
C ARG A 80 -10.17 0.30 4.65
N GLY A 81 -10.83 -0.70 4.07
CA GLY A 81 -10.36 -1.44 2.90
C GLY A 81 -10.10 -0.50 1.73
N GLU A 82 -11.02 0.41 1.43
CA GLU A 82 -10.83 1.45 0.41
C GLU A 82 -9.61 2.34 0.69
N GLN A 83 -9.39 2.75 1.94
CA GLN A 83 -8.21 3.55 2.30
C GLN A 83 -6.90 2.79 2.06
N VAL A 84 -6.85 1.50 2.42
CA VAL A 84 -5.67 0.65 2.21
C VAL A 84 -5.43 0.42 0.72
N LEU A 85 -6.50 0.18 -0.06
CA LEU A 85 -6.39 0.03 -1.52
C LEU A 85 -5.92 1.32 -2.19
N LEU A 86 -6.32 2.49 -1.69
CA LEU A 86 -5.81 3.77 -2.17
C LEU A 86 -4.32 3.94 -1.90
N LEU A 87 -3.83 3.55 -0.71
CA LEU A 87 -2.40 3.53 -0.41
C LEU A 87 -1.65 2.57 -1.34
N ARG A 88 -2.17 1.37 -1.54
CA ARG A 88 -1.60 0.38 -2.47
C ARG A 88 -1.50 0.93 -3.89
N LYS A 89 -2.56 1.59 -4.37
CA LYS A 89 -2.56 2.21 -5.69
C LYS A 89 -1.48 3.29 -5.80
N ARG A 90 -1.37 4.18 -4.81
CA ARG A 90 -0.33 5.23 -4.81
C ARG A 90 1.09 4.65 -4.82
N LEU A 91 1.31 3.58 -4.07
CA LEU A 91 2.57 2.85 -4.10
C LEU A 91 2.86 2.33 -5.52
N GLN A 92 1.88 1.67 -6.17
CA GLN A 92 2.04 1.18 -7.53
C GLN A 92 2.30 2.32 -8.51
N ASP A 93 1.51 3.39 -8.48
CA ASP A 93 1.67 4.56 -9.36
C ASP A 93 3.09 5.16 -9.21
N ALA A 94 3.60 5.27 -7.97
CA ALA A 94 4.96 5.77 -7.72
C ALA A 94 6.04 4.80 -8.24
N LEU A 95 5.80 3.51 -8.11
CA LEU A 95 6.73 2.48 -8.60
C LEU A 95 6.76 2.41 -10.15
N ASP A 96 5.62 2.63 -10.80
CA ASP A 96 5.51 2.66 -12.27
C ASP A 96 6.24 3.87 -12.85
N VAL A 97 6.12 5.05 -12.21
CA VAL A 97 6.91 6.24 -12.58
C VAL A 97 8.41 5.96 -12.54
N TYR A 98 8.87 5.19 -11.55
CA TYR A 98 10.26 4.81 -11.45
C TYR A 98 10.67 3.83 -12.58
N ASP A 99 9.88 2.79 -12.83
CA ASP A 99 10.18 1.79 -13.86
C ASP A 99 10.17 2.40 -15.28
N ASP A 100 9.34 3.42 -15.52
CA ASP A 100 9.24 4.13 -16.80
C ASP A 100 10.31 5.23 -16.99
N PHE A 101 10.94 5.70 -15.92
CA PHE A 101 11.94 6.78 -15.97
C PHE A 101 13.17 6.46 -16.86
N PRO A 102 13.79 5.26 -16.80
CA PRO A 102 14.85 4.86 -17.72
C PRO A 102 14.44 4.90 -19.20
N ALA A 103 13.18 4.57 -19.53
CA ALA A 103 12.67 4.60 -20.90
C ALA A 103 12.40 6.02 -21.39
N ALA A 104 11.96 6.93 -20.51
CA ALA A 104 11.75 8.33 -20.82
C ALA A 104 13.07 9.07 -21.13
N LEU A 105 14.15 8.74 -20.40
CA LEU A 105 15.49 9.29 -20.67
C LEU A 105 16.03 8.84 -22.04
N GLN A 106 15.80 7.58 -22.45
CA GLN A 106 16.25 7.06 -23.75
C GLN A 106 15.47 7.65 -24.95
N LYS A 107 14.21 8.07 -24.76
CA LYS A 107 13.41 8.71 -25.82
C LYS A 107 13.69 10.21 -25.99
N SER A 108 14.40 10.81 -25.03
CA SER A 108 14.73 12.24 -25.01
C SER A 108 16.18 12.54 -25.43
N ALA A 109 16.94 11.50 -25.77
CA ALA A 109 18.32 11.55 -26.28
C ALA A 109 18.33 11.25 -27.79
#